data_AF-A0A512L9F8-F1
#
_entry.id   AF-A0A512L9F8-F1
#
_cell.length_a   1.000
_cell.length_b   1.000
_cell.length_c   1.000
_cell.angle_alpha   90.00
_cell.angle_beta   90.00
_cell.angle_gamma   90.00
#
_symmetry.space_group_name_H-M   'P 1'
#
loop_
_entity.id
_entity.type
_entity.pdbx_description
1 polymer ?
#
loop_
_entity_poly.entity_id
_entity_poly.type
_entity_poly.pdbx_seq_one_letter_code
_entity_poly.pdbx_strand_id
1 'polypeptide(L)'
;MEPQYKLSRHLKVLRQAGLLSAVKDGRWVYHRLVQGVPHLDRLFDMLKALPDSDSLFATDLANFQNRMCLREGGRCRLGIQTRTLAVEGE
;
A
#
# COMPACT_ATOMS: atom_id res chain seq x y z
N MET A 1 -10.39 -2.78 14.56
CA MET A 1 -9.34 -3.12 13.58
C MET A 1 -9.87 -4.23 12.68
N GLU A 2 -9.89 -4.01 11.36
CA GLU A 2 -10.32 -5.02 10.40
C GLU A 2 -9.24 -6.11 10.25
N PRO A 3 -9.61 -7.38 10.04
CA PRO A 3 -8.63 -8.46 9.94
C PRO A 3 -7.74 -8.35 8.68
N GLN A 4 -6.45 -8.68 8.83
CA GLN A 4 -5.44 -8.58 7.78
C GLN A 4 -5.75 -9.44 6.54
N TYR A 5 -6.47 -10.56 6.71
CA TYR A 5 -6.89 -11.42 5.60
C TYR A 5 -7.85 -10.72 4.62
N LYS A 6 -8.49 -9.61 5.00
CA LYS A 6 -9.38 -8.84 4.12
C LYS A 6 -8.65 -7.86 3.21
N LEU A 7 -7.32 -7.69 3.36
CA LEU A 7 -6.54 -6.80 2.49
C LEU A 7 -6.72 -7.12 1.00
N SER A 8 -6.74 -8.40 0.64
CA SER A 8 -6.97 -8.84 -0.75
C SER A 8 -8.32 -8.39 -1.29
N ARG A 9 -9.37 -8.35 -0.46
CA ARG A 9 -10.69 -7.86 -0.84
C ARG A 9 -10.66 -6.35 -1.08
N HIS A 10 -10.06 -5.57 -0.19
CA HIS A 10 -9.97 -4.11 -0.35
C HIS A 10 -9.14 -3.72 -1.57
N LEU A 11 -8.01 -4.39 -1.79
CA LEU A 11 -7.20 -4.19 -3.00
C LEU A 11 -7.98 -4.51 -4.27
N LYS A 12 -8.82 -5.56 -4.26
CA LYS A 12 -9.70 -5.88 -5.39
C LYS A 12 -10.72 -4.76 -5.65
N VAL A 13 -11.36 -4.24 -4.62
CA VAL A 13 -12.32 -3.12 -4.74
C VAL A 13 -11.64 -1.88 -5.29
N LEU A 14 -10.49 -1.49 -4.74
CA LEU A 14 -9.73 -0.32 -5.21
C LEU A 14 -9.27 -0.46 -6.67
N ARG A 15 -8.91 -1.68 -7.10
CA ARG A 15 -8.62 -1.97 -8.51
C ARG A 15 -9.86 -1.84 -9.40
N GLN A 16 -10.99 -2.40 -8.97
CA GLN A 16 -12.26 -2.33 -9.72
C GLN A 16 -12.77 -0.89 -9.83
N ALA A 17 -12.51 -0.06 -8.82
CA ALA A 17 -12.81 1.37 -8.83
C ALA A 17 -11.84 2.21 -9.68
N GLY A 18 -10.80 1.60 -10.28
CA GLY A 18 -9.83 2.31 -11.13
C GLY A 18 -8.79 3.12 -10.36
N LEU A 19 -8.68 2.97 -9.04
CA LEU A 19 -7.70 3.68 -8.20
C LEU A 19 -6.33 3.00 -8.20
N LEU A 20 -6.30 1.68 -8.41
CA LEU A 20 -5.08 0.89 -8.44
C LEU A 20 -4.93 0.12 -9.75
N SER A 21 -3.72 0.13 -10.30
CA SER A 21 -3.25 -0.85 -11.28
C SER A 21 -2.53 -2.00 -10.57
N ALA A 22 -2.40 -3.15 -11.24
CA ALA A 22 -1.60 -4.26 -10.72
C ALA A 22 -0.83 -4.97 -11.82
N VAL A 23 0.38 -5.41 -11.48
CA VAL A 23 1.27 -6.19 -12.34
C VAL A 23 1.61 -7.50 -11.65
N LYS A 24 1.40 -8.62 -12.33
CA LYS A 24 1.80 -9.94 -11.86
C LYS A 24 3.25 -10.21 -12.28
N ASP A 25 4.07 -10.66 -11.35
CA ASP A 25 5.47 -10.99 -11.56
C ASP A 25 5.79 -12.29 -10.79
N GLY A 26 5.76 -13.40 -11.51
CA GLY A 26 5.86 -14.75 -10.93
C GLY A 26 4.74 -15.03 -9.93
N ARG A 27 5.13 -15.24 -8.66
CA ARG A 27 4.22 -15.49 -7.53
C ARG A 27 3.67 -14.20 -6.89
N TRP A 28 4.19 -13.04 -7.25
CA TRP A 28 3.85 -11.76 -6.62
C TRP A 28 2.90 -10.94 -7.50
N VAL A 29 2.02 -10.17 -6.85
CA VAL A 29 1.19 -9.16 -7.50
C VAL A 29 1.55 -7.80 -6.91
N TYR A 30 2.13 -6.94 -7.73
CA TYR A 30 2.50 -5.58 -7.35
C TYR A 30 1.36 -4.62 -7.67
N HIS A 31 0.91 -3.88 -6.67
CA HIS A 31 -0.11 -2.84 -6.83
C HIS A 31 0.54 -1.46 -6.91
N ARG A 32 -0.03 -0.56 -7.70
CA ARG A 32 0.38 0.84 -7.81
C ARG A 32 -0.86 1.72 -7.96
N LEU A 33 -0.81 2.95 -7.45
CA LEU A 33 -1.80 3.97 -7.75
C LEU A 33 -1.84 4.27 -9.26
N VAL A 34 -3.04 4.44 -9.80
CA VAL A 34 -3.21 4.99 -11.14
C VAL A 34 -2.84 6.48 -11.08
N GLN A 35 -1.99 6.92 -12.00
CA GLN A 35 -1.47 8.29 -12.06
C GLN A 35 -1.71 8.87 -13.46
N GLY A 36 -1.71 10.21 -13.56
CA GLY A 36 -1.90 10.91 -14.84
C GLY A 36 -3.37 11.00 -15.28
N VAL A 37 -4.30 10.82 -14.32
CA VAL A 37 -5.74 10.96 -14.54
C VAL A 37 -6.21 12.18 -13.75
N PRO A 38 -6.56 13.30 -14.40
CA PRO A 38 -6.74 14.59 -13.71
C PRO A 38 -7.75 14.59 -12.56
N HIS A 39 -8.82 13.80 -12.65
CA HIS A 39 -9.82 13.72 -11.58
C HIS A 39 -9.34 12.89 -10.38
N LEU A 40 -8.47 11.90 -10.61
CA LEU A 40 -7.86 11.12 -9.53
C LEU A 40 -6.81 11.94 -8.79
N ASP A 41 -6.06 12.79 -9.50
CA ASP A 41 -5.08 13.68 -8.86
C ASP A 41 -5.76 14.59 -7.84
N ARG A 42 -6.93 15.18 -8.19
CA ARG A 42 -7.74 15.98 -7.26
C ARG A 42 -8.25 15.18 -6.06
N LEU A 43 -8.67 13.93 -6.29
CA LEU A 43 -9.09 13.02 -5.22
C LEU A 43 -7.92 12.75 -4.26
N PHE A 44 -6.73 12.49 -4.78
CA PHE A 44 -5.54 12.26 -3.96
C PHE A 44 -5.11 13.51 -3.20
N ASP A 45 -5.24 14.70 -3.79
CA ASP A 45 -5.01 15.97 -3.09
C ASP A 45 -5.97 16.17 -1.93
N MET A 46 -7.26 15.88 -2.11
CA MET A 46 -8.23 15.89 -1.03
C MET A 46 -7.88 14.92 0.10
N LEU A 47 -7.48 13.68 -0.25
CA LEU A 47 -7.08 12.68 0.75
C LEU A 47 -5.86 13.13 1.57
N LYS A 48 -4.88 13.78 0.93
CA LYS A 48 -3.71 14.35 1.60
C LYS A 48 -4.05 15.53 2.51
N ALA A 49 -5.16 16.21 2.28
CA ALA A 49 -5.64 17.32 3.09
C ALA A 49 -6.47 16.89 4.31
N LEU A 50 -6.81 15.60 4.44
CA LEU A 50 -7.52 15.09 5.61
C LEU A 50 -6.69 15.27 6.88
N PRO A 51 -7.32 15.62 8.02
CA PRO A 51 -6.61 15.78 9.28
C PRO A 51 -6.04 14.45 9.76
N ASP A 52 -4.77 14.45 10.14
CA ASP A 52 -4.08 13.31 10.75
C ASP A 52 -3.86 13.58 12.25
N SER A 53 -4.97 13.78 12.98
CA SER A 53 -4.95 14.22 14.39
C SER A 53 -4.11 13.31 15.29
N ASP A 54 -4.11 12.01 15.02
CA ASP A 54 -3.38 11.00 15.80
C ASP A 54 -2.01 10.65 15.20
N SER A 55 -1.56 11.36 14.15
CA SER A 55 -0.31 11.11 13.42
C SER A 55 -0.15 9.69 12.88
N LEU A 56 -1.27 8.97 12.71
CA LEU A 56 -1.28 7.59 12.23
C LEU A 56 -0.81 7.53 10.77
N PHE A 57 -1.33 8.43 9.93
CA PHE A 57 -0.96 8.48 8.52
C PHE A 57 0.50 8.90 8.33
N ALA A 58 0.98 9.90 9.08
CA ALA A 58 2.36 10.34 9.05
C ALA A 58 3.32 9.22 9.48
N THR A 59 2.96 8.48 10.53
CA THR A 59 3.75 7.33 11.01
C THR A 59 3.80 6.21 9.98
N ASP A 60 2.64 5.84 9.41
CA ASP A 60 2.56 4.81 8.38
C ASP A 60 3.31 5.20 7.10
N LEU A 61 3.25 6.48 6.71
CA LEU A 61 3.98 7.01 5.58
C LEU A 61 5.50 6.93 5.79
N ALA A 62 5.99 7.30 6.98
CA ALA A 62 7.41 7.19 7.33
C ALA A 62 7.87 5.72 7.30
N ASN A 63 7.08 4.81 7.87
CA ASN A 63 7.34 3.37 7.82
C ASN A 63 7.40 2.84 6.38
N PHE A 64 6.45 3.27 5.54
CA PHE A 64 6.42 2.93 4.12
C PHE A 64 7.65 3.44 3.38
N GLN A 65 8.05 4.71 3.57
CA GLN A 65 9.23 5.30 2.94
C GLN A 65 10.53 4.58 3.35
N ASN A 66 10.71 4.35 4.64
CA ASN A 66 11.84 3.56 5.16
C ASN A 66 11.89 2.18 4.51
N ARG A 67 10.73 1.55 4.32
CA ARG A 67 10.63 0.25 3.65
C ARG A 67 10.93 0.31 2.16
N MET A 68 10.57 1.39 1.47
CA MET A 68 10.86 1.61 0.06
C MET A 68 12.37 1.71 -0.20
N CYS A 69 13.12 2.33 0.71
CA CYS A 69 14.58 2.46 0.63
C CYS A 69 15.32 1.11 0.64
N LEU A 70 14.71 0.06 1.20
CA LEU A 70 15.27 -1.29 1.24
C LEU A 70 15.05 -2.10 -0.05
N ARG A 71 14.49 -1.48 -1.09
CA ARG A 71 14.20 -2.18 -2.35
C ARG A 71 15.43 -2.24 -3.24
N GLU A 72 15.66 -3.41 -3.80
CA GLU A 72 16.70 -3.65 -4.81
C GLU A 72 16.02 -3.91 -6.15
N GLY A 73 16.38 -3.15 -7.18
CA GLY A 73 15.75 -3.24 -8.50
C GLY A 73 14.22 -3.01 -8.46
N GLY A 74 13.75 -2.18 -7.53
CA GLY A 74 12.33 -1.89 -7.31
C GLY A 74 11.55 -2.98 -6.56
N ARG A 75 12.21 -4.04 -6.09
CA ARG A 75 11.59 -5.20 -5.40
C ARG A 75 12.00 -5.25 -3.93
N CYS A 76 11.07 -5.64 -3.06
CA CYS A 76 11.37 -5.91 -1.65
C CYS A 76 11.87 -7.36 -1.50
N ARG A 77 13.10 -7.56 -1.02
CA ARG A 77 13.71 -8.89 -0.85
C ARG A 77 13.70 -9.42 0.59
N LEU A 78 13.41 -8.56 1.56
CA LEU A 78 13.58 -8.86 2.98
C LEU A 78 12.39 -9.57 3.65
N GLY A 79 11.20 -9.63 3.02
CA GLY A 79 10.02 -10.26 3.66
C GLY A 79 9.57 -9.56 4.95
N ILE A 80 8.55 -10.06 5.64
CA ILE A 80 8.01 -9.39 6.85
C ILE A 80 9.07 -9.40 7.97
N GLN A 81 9.50 -8.22 8.42
CA GLN A 81 10.52 -8.07 9.48
C GLN A 81 9.91 -7.83 10.87
N THR A 82 8.67 -7.34 10.90
CA THR A 82 7.95 -7.10 12.16
C THR A 82 7.53 -8.44 12.76
N ARG A 83 8.13 -8.81 13.89
CA ARG A 83 7.90 -10.13 14.52
C ARG A 83 6.44 -10.45 14.77
N THR A 84 5.62 -9.46 15.17
CA THR A 84 4.18 -9.64 15.41
C THR A 84 3.39 -9.95 14.14
N LEU A 85 3.88 -9.54 12.96
CA LEU A 85 3.24 -9.79 11.66
C LEU A 85 3.83 -11.01 10.94
N ALA A 86 4.97 -11.53 11.40
CA ALA A 86 5.65 -12.67 10.79
C ALA A 86 5.04 -14.03 11.18
N VAL A 87 4.14 -14.08 12.16
CA VAL A 87 3.61 -15.32 12.75
C VAL A 87 2.46 -15.94 11.91
N GLU A 88 1.88 -15.21 10.96
CA GLU A 88 0.75 -15.70 10.14
C GLU A 88 1.20 -16.39 8.84
N GLY A 89 2.15 -17.31 8.92
CA GLY A 89 2.75 -17.95 7.75
C GLY A 89 3.26 -19.36 7.99
N GLU A 90 2.44 -20.23 8.58
CA GLU A 90 2.55 -21.70 8.45
C GLU A 90 1.31 -22.25 7.75
#